data_AF-A0A0B5JAY0-F1
#
_entry.id   AF-A0A0B5JAY0-F1
#
_cell.length_a   1.000
_cell.length_b   1.000
_cell.length_c   1.000
_cell.angle_alpha   90.00
_cell.angle_beta   90.00
_cell.angle_gamma   90.00
#
_symmetry.space_group_name_H-M   'P 1'
#
loop_
_entity.id
_entity.type
_entity.pdbx_description
1 polymer ?
#
loop_
_entity_poly.entity_id
_entity_poly.type
_entity_poly.pdbx_seq_one_letter_code
_entity_poly.pdbx_strand_id
1 'polypeptide(L)'
;WNNNADRGVAVKAIMDGNSVVEPLYDRILGRYAMKSVFNPENGDRIVSRNEMIDEDVAKAIVAAGVEEVTIRSVFTSTTEHGVSVLDYGRNLATGEEVEVGEAVGTVAAQSIGEPGTQLTMRNFHTGGVASGN
;
A
#
# COMPACT_ATOMS: atom_id res chain seq x y z
N TRP A 1 18.58 -5.84 0.61
CA TRP A 1 17.78 -4.70 1.12
C TRP A 1 16.93 -4.07 0.01
N ASN A 2 17.53 -3.38 -0.96
CA ASN A 2 17.00 -2.96 -2.26
C ASN A 2 17.50 -3.90 -3.38
N ASN A 3 16.61 -4.34 -4.27
CA ASN A 3 16.92 -5.21 -5.43
C ASN A 3 17.18 -4.45 -6.74
N ASN A 4 17.32 -3.12 -6.67
CA ASN A 4 17.54 -2.23 -7.81
C ASN A 4 16.47 -2.30 -8.90
N ALA A 5 15.25 -2.76 -8.57
CA ALA A 5 14.14 -2.67 -9.50
C ALA A 5 13.95 -1.22 -9.99
N ASP A 6 13.75 -1.09 -11.29
CA ASP A 6 13.53 0.14 -12.06
C ASP A 6 12.06 0.33 -12.47
N ARG A 7 11.22 -0.67 -12.16
CA ARG A 7 9.77 -0.66 -12.36
C ARG A 7 9.02 -0.48 -11.04
N GLY A 8 7.90 0.23 -11.10
CA GLY A 8 6.97 0.42 -9.98
C GLY A 8 5.54 0.43 -10.47
N VAL A 9 4.60 0.62 -9.54
CA VAL A 9 3.15 0.62 -9.82
C VAL A 9 2.61 2.03 -9.61
N ALA A 10 1.88 2.54 -10.59
CA ALA A 10 1.14 3.80 -10.46
C ALA A 10 -0.14 3.57 -9.65
N VAL A 11 -0.31 4.35 -8.58
CA VAL A 11 -1.40 4.22 -7.62
C VAL A 11 -2.21 5.51 -7.60
N LYS A 12 -3.55 5.35 -7.63
CA LYS A 12 -4.56 6.41 -7.54
C LYS A 12 -5.59 6.05 -6.47
N ALA A 13 -6.44 6.98 -6.05
CA ALA A 13 -7.61 6.61 -5.24
C ALA A 13 -8.50 5.60 -5.99
N ILE A 14 -9.09 4.64 -5.28
CA ILE A 14 -10.08 3.72 -5.83
C ILE A 14 -11.46 4.36 -5.67
N MET A 15 -12.18 4.49 -6.78
CA MET A 15 -13.52 5.08 -6.82
C MET A 15 -14.54 4.04 -7.30
N ASP A 16 -15.72 4.05 -6.70
CA ASP A 16 -16.90 3.32 -7.15
C ASP A 16 -18.00 4.34 -7.51
N GLY A 17 -18.15 4.59 -8.81
CA GLY A 17 -18.93 5.70 -9.33
C GLY A 17 -18.41 7.04 -8.80
N ASN A 18 -19.21 7.71 -7.97
CA ASN A 18 -18.87 8.99 -7.34
C ASN A 18 -18.35 8.86 -5.90
N SER A 19 -18.31 7.65 -5.35
CA SER A 19 -17.88 7.37 -3.98
C SER A 19 -16.43 6.94 -3.95
N VAL A 20 -15.65 7.49 -3.02
CA VAL A 20 -14.27 7.03 -2.78
C VAL A 20 -14.33 5.76 -1.93
N VAL A 21 -13.86 4.64 -2.48
CA VAL A 21 -13.74 3.36 -1.77
C VAL A 21 -12.47 3.34 -0.93
N GLU A 22 -11.36 3.76 -1.52
CA GLU A 22 -10.06 3.81 -0.84
C GLU A 22 -9.31 5.08 -1.29
N PRO A 23 -9.01 6.02 -0.38
CA PRO A 23 -8.33 7.26 -0.73
C PRO A 23 -6.87 7.00 -1.11
N LEU A 24 -6.25 7.93 -1.84
CA LEU A 24 -4.83 7.81 -2.22
C LEU A 24 -3.92 7.66 -0.99
N TYR A 25 -4.22 8.38 0.10
CA TYR A 25 -3.48 8.34 1.37
C TYR A 25 -3.27 6.90 1.87
N ASP A 26 -4.35 6.13 2.02
CA ASP A 26 -4.28 4.76 2.57
C ASP A 26 -3.49 3.82 1.66
N ARG A 27 -3.50 4.08 0.35
CA ARG A 27 -2.82 3.23 -0.64
C ARG A 27 -1.31 3.45 -0.72
N ILE A 28 -0.84 4.65 -0.37
CA ILE A 28 0.59 5.02 -0.46
C ILE A 28 1.30 4.97 0.90
N LEU A 29 0.57 5.05 2.01
CA LEU A 29 1.15 5.04 3.35
C LEU A 29 1.99 3.78 3.59
N GLY A 30 3.21 3.98 4.12
CA GLY A 30 4.15 2.90 4.41
C GLY A 30 4.80 2.28 3.17
N ARG A 31 4.62 2.87 1.98
CA ARG A 31 5.27 2.41 0.74
C ARG A 31 6.46 3.30 0.40
N TYR A 32 7.38 2.78 -0.41
CA TYR A 32 8.51 3.55 -0.92
C TYR A 32 8.17 4.20 -2.27
N ALA A 33 8.53 5.47 -2.45
CA ALA A 33 8.35 6.16 -3.72
C ALA A 33 9.31 5.63 -4.79
N MET A 34 8.78 5.23 -5.95
CA MET A 34 9.62 4.73 -7.04
C MET A 34 10.15 5.86 -7.93
N LYS A 35 9.39 6.94 -8.03
CA LYS A 35 9.78 8.21 -8.65
C LYS A 35 9.61 9.31 -7.61
N SER A 36 10.48 10.32 -7.64
CA SER A 36 10.31 11.49 -6.78
C SER A 36 8.97 12.16 -7.10
N VAL A 37 8.25 12.56 -6.06
CA VAL A 37 6.97 13.27 -6.18
C VAL A 37 7.22 14.74 -5.94
N PHE A 38 6.62 15.59 -6.78
CA PHE A 38 6.72 17.03 -6.71
C PHE A 38 5.34 17.63 -6.52
N ASN A 39 5.28 18.75 -5.83
CA ASN A 39 4.07 19.55 -5.72
C ASN A 39 3.78 20.19 -7.10
N PRO A 40 2.58 19.98 -7.68
CA PRO A 40 2.22 20.50 -8.99
C PRO A 40 2.10 22.03 -9.04
N GLU A 41 1.86 22.70 -7.91
CA GLU A 41 1.66 24.16 -7.86
C GLU A 41 2.98 24.94 -7.86
N ASN A 42 3.96 24.50 -7.07
CA ASN A 42 5.21 25.23 -6.87
C ASN A 42 6.46 24.48 -7.37
N GLY A 43 6.35 23.21 -7.74
CA GLY A 43 7.46 22.38 -8.21
C GLY A 43 8.40 21.86 -7.12
N ASP A 44 8.09 22.09 -5.84
CA ASP A 44 8.90 21.60 -4.73
C ASP A 44 8.81 20.08 -4.62
N ARG A 45 9.94 19.43 -4.33
CA ARG A 45 9.97 17.98 -4.12
C ARG A 45 9.37 17.64 -2.76
N ILE A 46 8.34 16.79 -2.75
CA ILE A 46 7.68 16.31 -1.53
C ILE A 46 8.41 15.07 -0.98
N VAL A 47 8.72 14.11 -1.85
CA VAL A 47 9.43 12.88 -1.47
C VAL A 47 10.38 12.45 -2.59
N SER A 48 11.52 11.91 -2.20
CA SER A 48 12.58 11.46 -3.11
C SER A 48 12.36 10.00 -3.55
N ARG A 49 12.97 9.62 -4.66
CA ARG A 49 13.03 8.20 -5.06
C ARG A 49 13.66 7.34 -3.96
N ASN A 50 13.06 6.19 -3.68
CA ASN A 50 13.41 5.23 -2.63
C ASN A 50 13.32 5.78 -1.21
N GLU A 51 12.52 6.82 -0.99
CA GLU A 51 12.18 7.32 0.34
C GLU A 51 10.81 6.79 0.77
N MET A 52 10.65 6.48 2.05
CA MET A 52 9.40 5.94 2.59
C MET A 52 8.36 7.07 2.67
N ILE A 53 7.13 6.75 2.29
CA ILE A 53 5.98 7.62 2.42
C ILE A 53 5.36 7.35 3.79
N ASP A 54 5.76 8.14 4.78
CA ASP A 54 5.16 8.15 6.12
C ASP A 54 3.85 8.97 6.15
N GLU A 55 3.26 9.11 7.33
CA GLU A 55 2.00 9.84 7.54
C GLU A 55 2.08 11.32 7.13
N ASP A 56 3.21 11.98 7.38
CA ASP A 56 3.37 13.40 7.09
C ASP A 56 3.63 13.63 5.60
N VAL A 57 4.46 12.79 4.99
CA VAL A 57 4.69 12.78 3.53
C VAL A 57 3.39 12.44 2.79
N ALA A 58 2.64 11.43 3.22
CA ALA A 58 1.37 11.07 2.59
C ALA A 58 0.35 12.21 2.66
N LYS A 59 0.25 12.91 3.81
CA LYS A 59 -0.60 14.11 3.95
C LYS A 59 -0.13 15.22 3.02
N ALA A 60 1.17 15.46 2.92
CA ALA A 60 1.72 16.50 2.04
C ALA A 60 1.43 16.22 0.57
N ILE A 61 1.55 14.96 0.13
CA ILE A 61 1.23 14.52 -1.24
C ILE A 61 -0.25 14.79 -1.56
N VAL A 62 -1.16 14.40 -0.66
CA VAL A 62 -2.60 14.60 -0.86
C VAL A 62 -2.98 16.08 -0.79
N ALA A 63 -2.41 16.84 0.15
CA ALA A 63 -2.64 18.27 0.29
C ALA A 63 -2.15 19.07 -0.93
N ALA A 64 -1.09 18.61 -1.59
CA ALA A 64 -0.58 19.19 -2.83
C ALA A 64 -1.44 18.84 -4.06
N GLY A 65 -2.53 18.07 -3.90
CA GLY A 65 -3.41 17.72 -5.02
C GLY A 65 -2.82 16.70 -6.00
N VAL A 66 -1.83 15.91 -5.56
CA VAL A 66 -1.25 14.85 -6.40
C VAL A 66 -2.27 13.72 -6.57
N GLU A 67 -2.65 13.42 -7.81
CA GLU A 67 -3.65 12.37 -8.11
C GLU A 67 -3.04 10.97 -8.29
N GLU A 68 -1.76 10.89 -8.66
CA GLU A 68 -1.06 9.64 -8.98
C GLU A 68 0.34 9.63 -8.38
N VAL A 69 0.69 8.54 -7.71
CA VAL A 69 2.05 8.29 -7.19
C VAL A 69 2.56 6.96 -7.73
N THR A 70 3.78 6.95 -8.27
CA THR A 70 4.46 5.69 -8.63
C THR A 70 5.22 5.16 -7.41
N ILE A 71 4.78 4.04 -6.85
CA ILE A 71 5.40 3.39 -5.69
C ILE A 71 6.17 2.13 -6.10
N ARG A 72 7.07 1.69 -5.22
CA ARG A 72 7.66 0.36 -5.27
C ARG A 72 6.64 -0.68 -4.85
N SER A 73 6.73 -1.88 -5.41
CA SER A 73 5.75 -2.93 -5.17
C SER A 73 6.36 -4.31 -5.25
N VAL A 74 5.85 -5.21 -4.43
CA VAL A 74 6.16 -6.64 -4.47
C VAL A 74 5.87 -7.24 -5.86
N PHE A 75 4.92 -6.68 -6.63
CA PHE A 75 4.60 -7.16 -7.99
C PHE A 75 5.69 -6.88 -9.03
N THR A 76 6.50 -5.84 -8.81
CA THR A 76 7.57 -5.45 -9.73
C THR A 76 8.96 -5.78 -9.20
N SER A 77 9.03 -6.52 -8.09
CA SER A 77 10.28 -6.99 -7.48
C SER A 77 11.08 -7.87 -8.45
N THR A 78 12.40 -7.67 -8.45
CA THR A 78 13.37 -8.46 -9.24
C THR A 78 14.08 -9.51 -8.38
N THR A 79 13.69 -9.66 -7.12
CA THR A 79 14.29 -10.66 -6.21
C THR A 79 13.86 -12.08 -6.62
N GLU A 80 14.82 -13.00 -6.72
CA GLU A 80 14.56 -14.41 -7.11
C GLU A 80 13.78 -15.20 -6.05
N HIS A 81 14.14 -15.02 -4.78
CA HIS A 81 13.47 -15.65 -3.63
C HIS A 81 13.19 -14.61 -2.53
N GLY A 82 11.92 -14.46 -2.18
CA GLY A 82 11.47 -13.47 -1.21
C GLY A 82 11.23 -12.10 -1.84
N VAL A 83 11.29 -11.05 -1.02
CA VAL A 83 10.99 -9.67 -1.46
C VAL A 83 11.98 -8.71 -0.84
N SER A 84 12.27 -7.61 -1.54
CA SER A 84 13.15 -6.58 -1.00
C SER A 84 12.40 -5.74 0.05
N VAL A 85 13.14 -5.19 1.02
CA VAL A 85 12.59 -4.34 2.09
C VAL A 85 11.85 -3.16 1.48
N LEU A 86 12.42 -2.56 0.43
CA LEU A 86 11.84 -1.39 -0.23
C LEU A 86 10.58 -1.71 -1.04
N ASP A 87 10.48 -2.91 -1.61
CA ASP A 87 9.29 -3.30 -2.39
C ASP A 87 8.13 -3.75 -1.50
N TYR A 88 8.45 -4.23 -0.29
CA TYR A 88 7.46 -4.53 0.74
C TYR A 88 7.02 -3.24 1.46
N GLY A 89 7.97 -2.47 1.99
CA GLY A 89 7.73 -1.23 2.73
C GLY A 89 7.58 -1.48 4.23
N ARG A 90 6.56 -0.87 4.82
CA ARG A 90 6.29 -0.87 6.25
C ARG A 90 5.67 -2.20 6.69
N ASN A 91 6.10 -2.70 7.84
CA ASN A 91 5.43 -3.74 8.58
C ASN A 91 4.17 -3.18 9.24
N LEU A 92 3.00 -3.69 8.85
CA LEU A 92 1.71 -3.20 9.33
C LEU A 92 1.42 -3.59 10.80
N ALA A 93 2.15 -4.55 11.37
CA ALA A 93 1.99 -4.95 12.76
C ALA A 93 2.75 -4.04 13.73
N THR A 94 3.95 -3.60 13.36
CA THR A 94 4.80 -2.74 14.20
C THR A 94 4.67 -1.26 13.85
N GLY A 95 4.29 -0.95 12.61
CA GLY A 95 4.33 0.41 12.11
C GLY A 95 5.74 0.90 11.80
N GLU A 96 6.72 0.01 11.66
CA GLU A 96 8.11 0.35 11.29
C GLU A 96 8.49 -0.28 9.94
N GLU A 97 9.68 0.02 9.43
CA GLU A 97 10.21 -0.65 8.24
C GLU A 97 10.35 -2.16 8.50
N VAL A 98 10.07 -2.98 7.48
CA VAL A 98 10.21 -4.44 7.59
C VAL A 98 11.67 -4.84 7.81
N GLU A 99 11.91 -5.76 8.73
CA GLU A 99 13.26 -6.26 8.99
C GLU A 99 13.66 -7.37 8.02
N VAL A 100 14.96 -7.48 7.74
CA VAL A 100 15.50 -8.56 6.92
C VAL A 100 15.33 -9.89 7.65
N GLY A 101 14.69 -10.85 6.98
CA GLY A 101 14.42 -12.18 7.55
C GLY A 101 13.00 -12.34 8.09
N GLU A 102 12.19 -11.28 8.06
CA GLU A 102 10.79 -11.38 8.44
C GLU A 102 9.99 -12.29 7.49
N ALA A 103 9.18 -13.18 8.07
CA ALA A 103 8.39 -14.18 7.34
C ALA A 103 7.11 -13.57 6.74
N VAL A 104 7.26 -12.54 5.90
CA VAL A 104 6.15 -11.75 5.33
C VAL A 104 5.12 -12.58 4.56
N GLY A 105 5.54 -13.70 3.96
CA GLY A 105 4.64 -14.62 3.25
C GLY A 105 3.67 -15.35 4.17
N THR A 106 4.15 -15.81 5.33
CA THR A 106 3.30 -16.46 6.35
C THR A 106 2.31 -15.47 6.95
N VAL A 107 2.79 -14.26 7.28
CA VAL A 107 1.96 -13.18 7.80
C VAL A 107 0.85 -12.80 6.81
N ALA A 108 1.18 -12.67 5.53
CA ALA A 108 0.19 -12.38 4.48
C ALA A 108 -0.85 -13.50 4.33
N ALA A 109 -0.43 -14.76 4.38
CA ALA A 109 -1.34 -15.91 4.28
C ALA A 109 -2.37 -15.92 5.42
N GLN A 110 -1.94 -15.67 6.65
CA GLN A 110 -2.82 -15.60 7.83
C GLN A 110 -3.76 -14.39 7.77
N SER A 111 -3.24 -13.23 7.37
CA SER A 111 -4.01 -11.98 7.26
C SER A 111 -5.18 -12.08 6.29
N ILE A 112 -5.12 -13.00 5.31
CA ILE A 112 -6.21 -13.30 4.39
C ILE A 112 -7.07 -14.48 4.89
N GLY A 113 -6.42 -15.55 5.35
CA GLY A 113 -7.09 -16.82 5.68
C GLY A 113 -7.98 -16.74 6.93
N GLU A 114 -7.53 -16.07 7.99
CA GLU A 114 -8.28 -15.96 9.24
C GLU A 114 -9.58 -15.14 9.06
N PRO A 115 -9.55 -13.92 8.48
CA PRO A 115 -10.77 -13.17 8.19
C PRO A 115 -11.70 -13.91 7.22
N GLY A 116 -11.17 -14.61 6.21
CA GLY A 116 -11.98 -15.39 5.26
C GLY A 116 -12.75 -16.52 5.92
N THR A 117 -12.10 -17.25 6.83
CA THR A 117 -12.74 -18.30 7.63
C THR A 117 -13.82 -17.69 8.54
N GLN A 118 -13.53 -16.55 9.18
CA GLN A 118 -14.48 -15.85 10.03
C GLN A 118 -15.72 -15.35 9.25
N LEU A 119 -15.53 -14.75 8.08
CA LEU A 119 -16.61 -14.25 7.22
C LEU A 119 -17.54 -15.39 6.80
N THR A 120 -16.95 -16.54 6.43
CA THR A 120 -17.70 -17.76 6.09
C THR A 120 -18.56 -18.18 7.27
N MET A 121 -17.96 -18.37 8.45
CA MET A 121 -18.70 -18.74 9.65
C MET A 121 -19.80 -17.73 10.01
N ARG A 122 -19.54 -16.43 9.89
CA ARG A 122 -20.53 -15.39 10.24
C ARG A 122 -21.71 -15.34 9.26
N ASN A 123 -21.45 -15.48 7.96
CA ASN A 123 -22.50 -15.36 6.94
C ASN A 123 -23.41 -16.60 6.85
N PHE A 124 -22.90 -17.80 7.16
CA PHE A 124 -23.72 -19.02 7.12
C PHE A 124 -24.71 -19.15 8.30
N HIS A 125 -24.42 -18.56 9.46
CA HIS A 125 -25.32 -18.63 10.62
C HIS A 125 -26.36 -17.50 10.66
N THR A 126 -26.17 -16.41 9.90
CA THR A 126 -27.11 -15.26 9.82
C THR A 126 -27.97 -15.31 8.56
N GLY A 127 -28.23 -16.52 8.05
CA GLY A 127 -28.86 -16.83 6.76
C GLY A 127 -29.73 -15.74 6.14
N GLY A 128 -29.22 -15.10 5.09
CA GLY A 128 -29.98 -14.61 3.95
C GLY A 128 -31.27 -13.81 4.19
N VAL A 129 -31.49 -13.17 5.34
CA VAL A 129 -32.59 -12.21 5.48
C VAL A 129 -32.14 -10.90 4.84
N ALA A 130 -32.50 -10.78 3.58
CA ALA A 130 -32.34 -9.57 2.78
C ALA A 130 -32.85 -8.35 3.55
N SER A 131 -31.93 -7.48 3.95
CA SER A 131 -32.23 -6.10 4.27
C SER A 131 -31.14 -5.23 3.66
N GLY A 132 -31.17 -5.12 2.34
CA GLY A 132 -30.48 -4.08 1.60
C GLY A 132 -31.53 -3.12 1.08
N ASN A 133 -31.62 -1.94 1.70
CA ASN A 133 -32.10 -0.72 1.05
C ASN A 133 -30.89 -0.04 0.43
#